data_AF-A0A819TFA9-F1
#
_entry.id   AF-A0A819TFA9-F1
#
_cell.length_a   1.000
_cell.length_b   1.000
_cell.length_c   1.000
_cell.angle_alpha   90.00
_cell.angle_beta   90.00
_cell.angle_gamma   90.00
#
_symmetry.space_group_name_H-M   'P 1'
#
loop_
_entity.id
_entity.type
_entity.pdbx_description
1 polymer ?
#
loop_
_entity_poly.entity_id
_entity_poly.type
_entity_poly.pdbx_seq_one_letter_code
_entity_poly.pdbx_strand_id
1 'polypeptide(L)'
;KKPENNICTDKAKSIVDYINKCKEEGKRSSNIIAKNENRYKHLIYTKYGKYVHKENKVDFSELLLLTRELFEKEINLRIDYSKKIQLIIVDEFQDTSTLQMDWLKVMMSRYKRNKIIRNCFMVRENPEHIIKLEQNYRSTNIILEAVNAVIAHNHSRLGKNLWTEIKTREQIKLCQAINTTDEAQHIATVIRDFHQCDPEISLSQIAIRYRTNAQSHEFEQALMNSSIKYRIYGKIKFYQRTEIKNALAYVHLIQNENDNDAFRRIINFPPHSIGKTTLNKIGNGAKGKHCSLFQYVKLDSSLSKQKKFLILLI
;
A
#
# COMPACT_ATOMS: atom_id res chain seq x y z
N LYS A 1 -15.88 -28.72 3.13
CA LYS A 1 -14.62 -28.77 2.36
C LYS A 1 -13.73 -27.61 2.84
N LYS A 2 -12.78 -27.89 3.75
CA LYS A 2 -11.84 -26.92 4.33
C LYS A 2 -10.75 -26.54 3.30
N PRO A 3 -10.11 -25.36 3.43
CA PRO A 3 -9.29 -24.77 2.37
C PRO A 3 -7.84 -25.26 2.43
N GLU A 4 -7.43 -26.12 1.51
CA GLU A 4 -6.02 -26.53 1.35
C GLU A 4 -5.14 -25.49 0.61
N ASN A 5 -5.67 -24.31 0.27
CA ASN A 5 -4.95 -23.28 -0.49
C ASN A 5 -4.16 -22.25 0.34
N ASN A 6 -4.17 -22.31 1.68
CA ASN A 6 -3.54 -21.25 2.51
C ASN A 6 -2.02 -21.42 2.68
N ILE A 7 -1.48 -22.64 2.60
CA ILE A 7 -0.06 -22.89 2.92
C ILE A 7 0.90 -22.28 1.88
N CYS A 8 0.47 -22.15 0.61
CA CYS A 8 1.28 -21.55 -0.46
C CYS A 8 1.23 -20.01 -0.43
N THR A 9 0.10 -19.43 -0.01
CA THR A 9 -0.11 -17.99 0.00
C THR A 9 0.61 -17.30 1.16
N ASP A 10 0.65 -17.94 2.34
CA ASP A 10 1.35 -17.40 3.51
C ASP A 10 2.87 -17.35 3.30
N LYS A 11 3.44 -18.38 2.66
CA LYS A 11 4.87 -18.40 2.27
C LYS A 11 5.18 -17.30 1.27
N ALA A 12 4.34 -17.11 0.24
CA ALA A 12 4.51 -16.06 -0.74
C ALA A 12 4.44 -14.66 -0.09
N LYS A 13 3.48 -14.44 0.81
CA LYS A 13 3.35 -13.19 1.57
C LYS A 13 4.59 -12.91 2.42
N SER A 14 5.08 -13.91 3.15
CA SER A 14 6.30 -13.80 3.97
C SER A 14 7.57 -13.47 3.15
N ILE A 15 7.59 -13.86 1.87
CA ILE A 15 8.67 -13.49 0.94
C ILE A 15 8.50 -12.04 0.47
N VAL A 16 7.29 -11.62 0.10
CA VAL A 16 6.99 -10.25 -0.30
C VAL A 16 7.33 -9.27 0.84
N ASP A 17 6.93 -9.59 2.06
CA ASP A 17 7.22 -8.77 3.24
C ASP A 17 8.73 -8.65 3.49
N TYR A 18 9.48 -9.74 3.27
CA TYR A 18 10.94 -9.71 3.33
C TYR A 18 11.56 -8.80 2.25
N ILE A 19 11.11 -8.91 1.01
CA ILE A 19 11.59 -8.07 -0.10
C ILE A 19 11.30 -6.59 0.17
N ASN A 20 10.07 -6.27 0.57
CA ASN A 20 9.66 -4.89 0.87
C ASN A 20 10.49 -4.32 2.01
N LYS A 21 10.69 -5.09 3.10
CA LYS A 21 11.56 -4.67 4.21
C LYS A 21 12.98 -4.37 3.73
N CYS A 22 13.58 -5.24 2.91
CA CYS A 22 14.91 -4.99 2.38
C CYS A 22 14.96 -3.72 1.53
N LYS A 23 13.95 -3.48 0.69
CA LYS A 23 13.84 -2.27 -0.12
C LYS A 23 13.67 -1.02 0.73
N GLU A 24 12.82 -1.05 1.75
CA GLU A 24 12.58 0.05 2.70
C GLU A 24 13.81 0.38 3.56
N GLU A 25 14.72 -0.59 3.75
CA GLU A 25 16.05 -0.36 4.34
C GLU A 25 17.09 0.12 3.29
N GLY A 26 16.68 0.34 2.05
CA GLY A 26 17.56 0.80 0.98
C GLY A 26 18.51 -0.27 0.41
N LYS A 27 18.25 -1.56 0.66
CA LYS A 27 19.15 -2.68 0.32
C LYS A 27 18.73 -3.41 -0.95
N ARG A 28 19.63 -3.38 -1.94
CA ARG A 28 19.57 -4.24 -3.12
C ARG A 28 19.89 -5.68 -2.77
N SER A 29 19.32 -6.63 -3.52
CA SER A 29 19.62 -8.05 -3.33
C SER A 29 21.11 -8.36 -3.48
N SER A 30 21.83 -7.63 -4.34
CA SER A 30 23.29 -7.75 -4.50
C SER A 30 24.08 -7.39 -3.24
N ASN A 31 23.53 -6.54 -2.36
CA ASN A 31 24.23 -5.95 -1.23
C ASN A 31 23.89 -6.64 0.10
N ILE A 32 23.16 -7.76 0.06
CA ILE A 32 22.70 -8.49 1.25
C ILE A 32 23.48 -9.80 1.38
N ILE A 33 24.17 -9.99 2.50
CA ILE A 33 24.73 -11.29 2.88
C ILE A 33 23.61 -12.08 3.57
N ALA A 34 23.10 -13.13 2.92
CA ALA A 34 21.98 -13.90 3.44
C ALA A 34 22.39 -14.79 4.63
N LYS A 35 21.75 -14.61 5.78
CA LYS A 35 21.81 -15.56 6.91
C LYS A 35 21.07 -16.87 6.54
N ASN A 36 21.48 -18.01 7.10
CA ASN A 36 20.98 -19.34 6.74
C ASN A 36 19.45 -19.45 6.67
N GLU A 37 18.72 -18.88 7.63
CA GLU A 37 17.25 -18.93 7.70
C GLU A 37 16.53 -18.17 6.57
N ASN A 38 17.17 -17.14 5.98
CA ASN A 38 16.58 -16.29 4.95
C ASN A 38 17.17 -16.52 3.55
N ARG A 39 18.03 -17.54 3.38
CA ARG A 39 18.75 -17.79 2.13
C ARG A 39 17.80 -18.02 0.94
N TYR A 40 16.71 -18.76 1.14
CA TYR A 40 15.73 -18.99 0.08
C TYR A 40 14.97 -17.70 -0.29
N LYS A 41 14.59 -16.86 0.70
CA LYS A 41 13.91 -15.58 0.45
C LYS A 41 14.80 -14.63 -0.35
N HIS A 42 16.08 -14.58 0.02
CA HIS A 42 17.09 -13.80 -0.70
C HIS A 42 17.30 -14.28 -2.13
N LEU A 43 17.36 -15.60 -2.37
CA LEU A 43 17.46 -16.15 -3.73
C LEU A 43 16.26 -15.74 -4.58
N ILE A 44 15.05 -15.76 -4.00
CA ILE A 44 13.83 -15.30 -4.67
C ILE A 44 13.89 -13.80 -4.93
N TYR A 45 14.35 -12.98 -3.97
CA TYR A 45 14.53 -11.55 -4.19
C TYR A 45 15.45 -11.26 -5.39
N THR A 46 16.59 -11.96 -5.50
CA THR A 46 17.52 -11.79 -6.63
C THR A 46 16.87 -12.18 -7.96
N LYS A 47 16.10 -13.27 -8.01
CA LYS A 47 15.37 -13.66 -9.24
C LYS A 47 14.25 -12.66 -9.57
N TYR A 48 13.52 -12.20 -8.55
CA TYR A 48 12.46 -11.21 -8.68
C TYR A 48 12.99 -9.88 -9.22
N GLY A 49 14.10 -9.37 -8.67
CA GLY A 49 14.72 -8.13 -9.14
C GLY A 49 15.15 -8.21 -10.61
N LYS A 50 15.74 -9.34 -11.03
CA LYS A 50 16.08 -9.58 -12.45
C LYS A 50 14.84 -9.61 -13.35
N TYR A 51 13.76 -10.24 -12.89
CA TYR A 51 12.49 -10.31 -13.62
C TYR A 51 11.87 -8.91 -13.79
N VAL A 52 11.72 -8.18 -12.70
CA VAL A 52 11.14 -6.83 -12.68
C VAL A 52 11.92 -5.88 -13.58
N HIS A 53 13.26 -5.92 -13.52
CA HIS A 53 14.11 -5.12 -14.38
C HIS A 53 13.98 -5.50 -15.85
N LYS A 54 13.98 -6.80 -16.19
CA LYS A 54 13.81 -7.28 -17.56
C LYS A 54 12.48 -6.87 -18.17
N GLU A 55 11.40 -6.93 -17.39
CA GLU A 55 10.05 -6.58 -17.86
C GLU A 55 9.78 -5.06 -17.76
N ASN A 56 10.78 -4.25 -17.36
CA ASN A 56 10.66 -2.81 -17.14
C ASN A 56 9.48 -2.43 -16.22
N LYS A 57 9.34 -3.17 -15.11
CA LYS A 57 8.30 -2.96 -14.10
C LYS A 57 8.90 -2.32 -12.86
N VAL A 58 8.07 -1.66 -12.08
CA VAL A 58 8.45 -1.06 -10.79
C VAL A 58 7.29 -1.26 -9.80
N ASP A 59 7.61 -1.76 -8.61
CA ASP A 59 6.67 -1.76 -7.49
C ASP A 59 6.82 -0.47 -6.65
N PHE A 60 5.94 -0.28 -5.67
CA PHE A 60 5.92 0.96 -4.87
C PHE A 60 7.24 1.20 -4.12
N SER A 61 7.82 0.18 -3.51
CA SER A 61 9.10 0.31 -2.79
C SER A 61 10.26 0.52 -3.77
N GLU A 62 10.18 -0.07 -4.96
CA GLU A 62 11.14 0.11 -6.06
C GLU A 62 11.17 1.55 -6.58
N LEU A 63 10.01 2.21 -6.71
CA LEU A 63 9.92 3.61 -7.13
C LEU A 63 10.74 4.53 -6.22
N LEU A 64 10.60 4.38 -4.90
CA LEU A 64 11.36 5.17 -3.93
C LEU A 64 12.85 4.84 -4.00
N LEU A 65 13.19 3.56 -4.10
CA LEU A 65 14.58 3.10 -4.11
C LEU A 65 15.32 3.56 -5.37
N LEU A 66 14.71 3.40 -6.54
CA LEU A 66 15.24 3.87 -7.82
C LEU A 66 15.40 5.38 -7.83
N THR A 67 14.41 6.12 -7.30
CA THR A 67 14.49 7.59 -7.25
C THR A 67 15.65 8.05 -6.36
N ARG A 68 15.86 7.41 -5.20
CA ARG A 68 17.02 7.68 -4.36
C ARG A 68 18.33 7.41 -5.12
N GLU A 69 18.47 6.23 -5.71
CA GLU A 69 19.68 5.83 -6.46
C GLU A 69 19.93 6.74 -7.66
N LEU A 70 18.88 7.22 -8.32
CA LEU A 70 18.98 8.16 -9.43
C LEU A 70 19.56 9.49 -8.95
N PHE A 71 19.08 10.05 -7.84
CA PHE A 71 19.64 11.29 -7.28
C PHE A 71 21.05 11.13 -6.70
N GLU A 72 21.43 9.91 -6.28
CA GLU A 72 22.81 9.61 -5.86
C GLU A 72 23.77 9.58 -7.04
N LYS A 73 23.35 8.99 -8.17
CA LYS A 73 24.19 8.83 -9.38
C LYS A 73 24.23 10.09 -10.25
N GLU A 74 23.06 10.67 -10.52
CA GLU A 74 22.90 11.80 -11.44
C GLU A 74 22.97 13.13 -10.69
N ILE A 75 24.20 13.61 -10.46
CA ILE A 75 24.48 14.82 -9.69
C ILE A 75 23.79 16.06 -10.28
N ASN A 76 23.77 16.19 -11.62
CA ASN A 76 23.21 17.35 -12.30
C ASN A 76 21.69 17.40 -12.10
N LEU A 77 21.01 16.26 -12.22
CA LEU A 77 19.59 16.13 -11.96
C LEU A 77 19.27 16.55 -10.52
N ARG A 78 20.04 16.06 -9.55
CA ARG A 78 19.87 16.45 -8.14
C ARG A 78 20.04 17.96 -7.95
N ILE A 79 21.04 18.58 -8.57
CA ILE A 79 21.26 20.03 -8.50
C ILE A 79 20.03 20.76 -9.05
N ASP A 80 19.52 20.37 -10.21
CA ASP A 80 18.39 21.03 -10.86
C ASP A 80 17.10 20.91 -10.04
N TYR A 81 16.80 19.72 -9.51
CA TYR A 81 15.65 19.52 -8.64
C TYR A 81 15.78 20.28 -7.33
N SER A 82 16.97 20.27 -6.72
CA SER A 82 17.21 21.06 -5.53
C SER A 82 16.96 22.55 -5.81
N LYS A 83 17.42 23.09 -6.95
CA LYS A 83 17.18 24.49 -7.38
C LYS A 83 15.70 24.83 -7.46
N LYS A 84 14.88 23.93 -8.00
CA LYS A 84 13.43 24.13 -8.15
C LYS A 84 12.67 24.03 -6.82
N ILE A 85 13.10 23.14 -5.92
CA ILE A 85 12.41 22.87 -4.65
C ILE A 85 13.05 23.71 -3.54
N GLN A 86 12.37 24.80 -3.17
CA GLN A 86 12.83 25.72 -2.13
C GLN A 86 12.33 25.31 -0.74
N LEU A 87 11.11 24.79 -0.65
CA LEU A 87 10.44 24.40 0.59
C LEU A 87 9.88 22.98 0.43
N ILE A 88 10.12 22.15 1.44
CA ILE A 88 9.56 20.81 1.55
C ILE A 88 8.75 20.76 2.84
N ILE A 89 7.51 20.31 2.73
CA ILE A 89 6.63 20.05 3.86
C ILE A 89 6.31 18.57 3.81
N VAL A 90 6.62 17.86 4.89
CA VAL A 90 6.29 16.44 5.04
C VAL A 90 5.25 16.33 6.13
N ASP A 91 4.04 15.97 5.74
CA ASP A 91 2.97 15.63 6.67
C ASP A 91 3.14 14.18 7.18
N GLU A 92 2.57 13.88 8.35
CA GLU A 92 2.66 12.57 9.02
C GLU A 92 4.09 12.01 9.09
N PHE A 93 5.06 12.90 9.39
CA PHE A 93 6.48 12.59 9.39
C PHE A 93 6.86 11.40 10.28
N GLN A 94 6.10 11.13 11.35
CA GLN A 94 6.34 9.97 12.22
C GLN A 94 6.18 8.61 11.51
N ASP A 95 5.42 8.57 10.40
CA ASP A 95 5.18 7.37 9.61
C ASP A 95 6.16 7.23 8.43
N THR A 96 7.15 8.13 8.35
CA THR A 96 8.16 8.11 7.29
C THR A 96 9.17 6.98 7.50
N SER A 97 9.37 6.15 6.46
CA SER A 97 10.32 5.04 6.50
C SER A 97 11.78 5.50 6.34
N THR A 98 12.73 4.63 6.67
CA THR A 98 14.17 4.91 6.51
C THR A 98 14.51 5.29 5.07
N LEU A 99 13.99 4.55 4.07
CA LEU A 99 14.21 4.88 2.66
C LEU A 99 13.66 6.25 2.27
N GLN A 100 12.48 6.62 2.75
CA GLN A 100 11.90 7.94 2.47
C GLN A 100 12.75 9.05 3.10
N MET A 101 13.25 8.84 4.32
CA MET A 101 14.19 9.76 4.96
C MET A 101 15.49 9.90 4.18
N ASP A 102 16.08 8.78 3.75
CA ASP A 102 17.31 8.79 2.95
C ASP A 102 17.10 9.48 1.61
N TRP A 103 15.97 9.20 0.94
CA TRP A 103 15.59 9.88 -0.29
C TRP A 103 15.49 11.40 -0.12
N LEU A 104 14.81 11.86 0.93
CA LEU A 104 14.73 13.29 1.26
C LEU A 104 16.12 13.88 1.51
N LYS A 105 16.96 13.22 2.31
CA LYS A 105 18.33 13.67 2.61
C LYS A 105 19.19 13.80 1.35
N VAL A 106 19.16 12.79 0.48
CA VAL A 106 19.91 12.80 -0.79
C VAL A 106 19.40 13.95 -1.65
N MET A 107 18.10 14.09 -1.84
CA MET A 107 17.51 15.16 -2.66
C MET A 107 17.86 16.56 -2.11
N MET A 108 17.88 16.73 -0.79
CA MET A 108 18.20 17.99 -0.12
C MET A 108 19.69 18.29 0.00
N SER A 109 20.58 17.33 -0.27
CA SER A 109 22.03 17.49 -0.14
C SER A 109 22.61 18.42 -1.21
N ARG A 110 22.36 19.73 -1.05
CA ARG A 110 23.03 20.78 -1.80
C ARG A 110 24.48 20.84 -1.34
N TYR A 111 25.37 20.36 -2.21
CA TYR A 111 26.74 20.83 -2.42
C TYR A 111 27.42 21.52 -1.21
N LYS A 112 28.19 20.74 -0.45
CA LYS A 112 29.30 21.22 0.39
C LYS A 112 30.33 21.95 -0.49
N ARG A 113 30.28 23.28 -0.54
CA ARG A 113 31.43 24.18 -0.69
C ARG A 113 31.06 25.61 -0.22
N ASN A 114 31.35 25.86 1.06
CA ASN A 114 31.54 27.16 1.73
C ASN A 114 30.37 28.11 2.07
N LYS A 115 29.09 27.73 1.95
CA LYS A 115 28.00 28.29 2.81
C LYS A 115 26.72 27.46 2.64
N ILE A 116 26.24 26.87 3.74
CA ILE A 116 25.01 26.07 3.75
C ILE A 116 23.83 27.03 3.81
N ILE A 117 23.11 27.22 2.71
CA ILE A 117 21.71 27.65 2.80
C ILE A 117 20.93 26.34 2.98
N ARG A 118 20.52 26.07 4.21
CA ARG A 118 19.62 24.95 4.53
C ARG A 118 18.30 25.26 3.83
N ASN A 119 18.01 24.59 2.73
CA ASN A 119 16.62 24.51 2.26
C ASN A 119 15.87 23.61 3.26
N CYS A 120 15.32 24.28 4.28
CA CYS A 120 14.22 23.95 5.17
C CYS A 120 14.03 22.50 5.68
N PHE A 121 14.21 22.39 7.00
CA PHE A 121 13.50 21.56 7.98
C PHE A 121 13.47 20.02 7.77
N MET A 122 14.48 19.33 8.32
CA MET A 122 14.28 17.97 8.83
C MET A 122 13.90 18.03 10.31
N VAL A 123 12.66 17.64 10.62
CA VAL A 123 12.01 17.79 11.94
C VAL A 123 12.66 16.93 13.05
N ARG A 124 13.54 15.97 12.74
CA ARG A 124 14.09 15.06 13.77
C ARG A 124 15.59 15.13 14.06
N GLU A 125 16.45 15.39 13.09
CA GLU A 125 17.89 15.19 13.34
C GLU A 125 18.54 16.35 14.10
N ASN A 126 18.06 17.58 13.92
CA ASN A 126 18.34 18.72 14.82
C ASN A 126 17.47 19.92 14.39
N PRO A 127 16.17 19.94 14.71
CA PRO A 127 15.33 21.08 14.34
C PRO A 127 15.82 22.34 15.08
N GLU A 128 16.18 23.38 14.33
CA GLU A 128 16.55 24.70 14.92
C GLU A 128 15.37 25.31 15.69
N HIS A 129 14.13 24.97 15.28
CA HIS A 129 12.90 25.43 15.91
C HIS A 129 11.92 24.26 16.03
N ILE A 130 11.55 23.92 17.27
CA ILE A 130 10.47 22.96 17.56
C ILE A 130 9.27 23.75 18.06
N ILE A 131 8.17 23.71 17.32
CA ILE A 131 6.89 24.25 17.75
C ILE A 131 6.01 23.06 18.17
N LYS A 132 5.58 23.04 19.43
CA LYS A 132 4.65 22.03 19.94
C LYS A 132 3.22 22.57 19.82
N LEU A 133 2.40 21.90 19.04
CA LEU A 133 0.97 22.18 18.96
C LEU A 133 0.24 21.32 20.00
N GLU A 134 -0.21 21.95 21.07
CA GLU A 134 -0.83 21.28 22.22
C GLU A 134 -2.35 21.49 22.30
N GLN A 135 -2.87 22.56 21.68
CA GLN A 135 -4.30 22.80 21.61
C GLN A 135 -4.95 21.89 20.55
N ASN A 136 -5.97 21.15 20.99
CA ASN A 136 -6.77 20.27 20.16
C ASN A 136 -8.13 20.92 19.88
N TYR A 137 -8.48 20.99 18.60
CA TYR A 137 -9.72 21.62 18.12
C TYR A 137 -10.79 20.60 17.70
N ARG A 138 -10.56 19.29 17.93
CA ARG A 138 -11.41 18.19 17.44
C ARG A 138 -12.21 17.52 18.53
N SER A 139 -11.58 17.27 19.67
CA SER A 139 -12.08 16.40 20.72
C SER A 139 -12.39 17.18 21.99
N THR A 140 -13.31 16.63 22.77
CA THR A 140 -13.73 17.17 24.06
C THR A 140 -12.69 16.89 25.15
N ASN A 141 -12.76 17.62 26.26
CA ASN A 141 -11.82 17.50 27.36
C ASN A 141 -11.76 16.06 27.93
N ILE A 142 -12.92 15.40 28.10
CA ILE A 142 -13.00 14.03 28.65
C ILE A 142 -12.25 13.03 27.75
N ILE A 143 -12.39 13.15 26.42
CA ILE A 143 -11.66 12.30 25.47
C ILE A 143 -10.16 12.56 25.57
N LEU A 144 -9.73 13.82 25.66
CA LEU A 144 -8.30 14.15 25.73
C LEU A 144 -7.66 13.74 27.05
N GLU A 145 -8.38 13.84 28.17
CA GLU A 145 -7.94 13.35 29.47
C GLU A 145 -7.65 11.84 29.40
N ALA A 146 -8.59 11.06 28.85
CA ALA A 146 -8.41 9.62 28.65
C ALA A 146 -7.22 9.31 27.72
N VAL A 147 -7.10 10.02 26.60
CA VAL A 147 -5.97 9.83 25.65
C VAL A 147 -4.63 10.16 26.30
N ASN A 148 -4.53 11.28 27.02
CA ASN A 148 -3.31 11.68 27.72
C ASN A 148 -2.91 10.66 28.79
N ALA A 149 -3.88 10.12 29.54
CA ALA A 149 -3.66 9.08 30.55
C ALA A 149 -3.14 7.77 29.92
N VAL A 150 -3.74 7.32 28.82
CA VAL A 150 -3.27 6.11 28.10
C VAL A 150 -1.87 6.31 27.53
N ILE A 151 -1.62 7.44 26.85
CA ILE A 151 -0.32 7.73 26.21
C ILE A 151 0.81 7.95 27.24
N ALA A 152 0.50 8.37 28.47
CA ALA A 152 1.50 8.57 29.53
C ALA A 152 2.30 7.29 29.86
N HIS A 153 1.74 6.12 29.58
CA HIS A 153 2.41 4.83 29.80
C HIS A 153 3.51 4.51 28.77
N ASN A 154 3.62 5.29 27.68
CA ASN A 154 4.62 5.05 26.64
C ASN A 154 5.96 5.74 26.97
N HIS A 155 7.02 4.95 27.15
CA HIS A 155 8.35 5.45 27.53
C HIS A 155 9.10 6.25 26.44
N SER A 156 8.77 6.08 25.16
CA SER A 156 9.46 6.70 24.01
C SER A 156 8.80 8.00 23.52
N ARG A 157 8.27 8.83 24.44
CA ARG A 157 7.45 10.01 24.11
C ARG A 157 8.26 11.31 24.08
N LEU A 158 7.92 12.19 23.13
CA LEU A 158 8.47 13.56 23.01
C LEU A 158 7.83 14.60 23.96
N GLY A 159 7.18 14.16 25.06
CA GLY A 159 6.58 15.03 26.10
C GLY A 159 5.71 16.18 25.55
N LYS A 160 4.49 15.86 25.10
CA LYS A 160 3.46 16.84 24.66
C LYS A 160 2.13 16.53 25.35
N ASN A 161 1.46 17.48 25.97
CA ASN A 161 0.15 17.23 26.59
C ASN A 161 -0.94 17.99 25.84
N LEU A 162 -2.00 17.29 25.41
CA LEU A 162 -3.06 17.91 24.62
C LEU A 162 -4.14 18.51 25.54
N TRP A 163 -4.61 19.72 25.22
CA TRP A 163 -5.73 20.38 25.90
C TRP A 163 -6.75 20.92 24.89
N THR A 164 -7.96 21.24 25.32
CA THR A 164 -9.06 21.73 24.45
C THR A 164 -9.94 22.73 25.19
N GLU A 165 -10.57 23.64 24.43
CA GLU A 165 -11.61 24.55 24.92
C GLU A 165 -13.01 23.90 24.88
N ILE A 166 -13.17 22.80 24.15
CA ILE A 166 -14.44 22.09 23.98
C ILE A 166 -14.74 21.29 25.26
N LYS A 167 -15.54 21.89 26.14
CA LYS A 167 -15.98 21.26 27.40
C LYS A 167 -17.27 20.48 27.18
N THR A 168 -17.29 19.23 27.64
CA THR A 168 -18.51 18.40 27.68
C THR A 168 -18.69 17.76 29.05
N ARG A 169 -19.92 17.39 29.37
CA ARG A 169 -20.25 16.52 30.52
C ARG A 169 -20.43 15.06 30.12
N GLU A 170 -20.46 14.77 28.82
CA GLU A 170 -20.66 13.42 28.31
C GLU A 170 -19.46 12.52 28.60
N GLN A 171 -19.73 11.47 29.38
CA GLN A 171 -18.72 10.49 29.78
C GLN A 171 -18.48 9.45 28.68
N ILE A 172 -17.26 8.91 28.66
CA ILE A 172 -16.92 7.76 27.81
C ILE A 172 -17.68 6.55 28.35
N LYS A 173 -18.53 5.95 27.51
CA LYS A 173 -19.29 4.74 27.86
C LYS A 173 -18.45 3.50 27.56
N LEU A 174 -18.29 2.63 28.55
CA LEU A 174 -17.68 1.32 28.39
C LEU A 174 -18.80 0.26 28.37
N CYS A 175 -18.77 -0.61 27.37
CA CYS A 175 -19.67 -1.76 27.29
C CYS A 175 -18.82 -3.04 27.28
N GLN A 176 -19.16 -3.98 28.16
CA GLN A 176 -18.60 -5.33 28.15
C GLN A 176 -19.67 -6.29 27.65
N ALA A 177 -19.42 -6.90 26.50
CA ALA A 177 -20.30 -7.92 25.93
C ALA A 177 -19.81 -9.34 26.28
N ILE A 178 -20.73 -10.31 26.25
CA ILE A 178 -20.43 -11.72 26.54
C ILE A 178 -19.65 -12.36 25.38
N ASN A 179 -19.98 -11.98 24.15
CA ASN A 179 -19.30 -12.42 22.93
C ASN A 179 -19.27 -11.30 21.87
N THR A 180 -18.57 -11.55 20.76
CA THR A 180 -18.40 -10.58 19.66
C THR A 180 -19.70 -10.27 18.92
N THR A 181 -20.63 -11.23 18.85
CA THR A 181 -21.93 -11.04 18.20
C THR A 181 -22.82 -10.13 19.04
N ASP A 182 -22.84 -10.33 20.36
CA ASP A 182 -23.55 -9.48 21.32
C ASP A 182 -22.97 -8.06 21.32
N GLU A 183 -21.64 -7.92 21.25
CA GLU A 183 -20.98 -6.62 21.08
C GLU A 183 -21.50 -5.90 19.82
N ALA A 184 -21.49 -6.59 18.69
CA ALA A 184 -21.93 -6.03 17.42
C ALA A 184 -23.42 -5.64 17.43
N GLN A 185 -24.29 -6.48 18.00
CA GLN A 185 -25.72 -6.21 18.13
C GLN A 185 -26.00 -5.04 19.08
N HIS A 186 -25.28 -4.98 20.20
CA HIS A 186 -25.38 -3.87 21.14
C HIS A 186 -24.99 -2.56 20.48
N ILE A 187 -23.85 -2.51 19.78
CA ILE A 187 -23.40 -1.31 19.06
C ILE A 187 -24.40 -0.91 17.96
N ALA A 188 -24.95 -1.86 17.21
CA ALA A 188 -25.97 -1.56 16.20
C ALA A 188 -27.24 -0.96 16.82
N THR A 189 -27.64 -1.44 18.00
CA THR A 189 -28.79 -0.89 18.75
C THR A 189 -28.48 0.53 19.22
N VAL A 190 -27.31 0.75 19.81
CA VAL A 190 -26.86 2.09 20.24
C VAL A 190 -26.86 3.09 19.07
N ILE A 191 -26.36 2.70 17.90
CA ILE A 191 -26.35 3.56 16.69
C ILE A 191 -27.79 3.89 16.26
N ARG A 192 -28.69 2.90 16.30
CA ARG A 192 -30.10 3.09 15.94
C ARG A 192 -30.76 4.08 16.89
N ASP A 193 -30.58 3.89 18.19
CA ASP A 193 -31.18 4.71 19.23
C ASP A 193 -30.66 6.15 19.13
N PHE A 194 -29.36 6.34 18.89
CA PHE A 194 -28.78 7.67 18.64
C PHE A 194 -29.40 8.37 17.43
N HIS A 195 -29.55 7.65 16.32
CA HIS A 195 -30.14 8.23 15.10
C HIS A 195 -31.65 8.51 15.24
N GLN A 196 -32.35 7.76 16.08
CA GLN A 196 -33.78 8.00 16.38
C GLN A 196 -33.99 9.17 17.35
N CYS A 197 -33.14 9.30 18.36
CA CYS A 197 -33.20 10.38 19.34
C CYS A 197 -32.81 11.74 18.75
N ASP A 198 -31.86 11.75 17.80
CA ASP A 198 -31.40 12.97 17.14
C ASP A 198 -31.25 12.75 15.62
N PRO A 199 -32.29 13.10 14.84
CA PRO A 199 -32.25 12.96 13.38
C PRO A 199 -31.20 13.82 12.69
N GLU A 200 -30.66 14.86 13.35
CA GLU A 200 -29.60 15.70 12.78
C GLU A 200 -28.25 14.97 12.73
N ILE A 201 -28.07 13.96 13.58
CA ILE A 201 -26.87 13.12 13.56
C ILE A 201 -26.96 12.14 12.39
N SER A 202 -26.23 12.46 11.33
CA SER A 202 -26.08 11.59 10.19
C SER A 202 -25.29 10.33 10.55
N LEU A 203 -25.70 9.17 10.02
CA LEU A 203 -24.92 7.92 10.11
C LEU A 203 -23.47 8.08 9.59
N SER A 204 -23.22 9.07 8.73
CA SER A 204 -21.87 9.40 8.23
C SER A 204 -20.92 9.98 9.29
N GLN A 205 -21.44 10.48 10.40
CA GLN A 205 -20.65 11.00 11.53
C GLN A 205 -20.24 9.92 12.53
N ILE A 206 -20.75 8.69 12.36
CA ILE A 206 -20.48 7.57 13.24
C ILE A 206 -19.43 6.66 12.60
N ALA A 207 -18.39 6.32 13.36
CA ALA A 207 -17.32 5.42 12.91
C ALA A 207 -17.11 4.28 13.91
N ILE A 208 -17.12 3.04 13.41
CA ILE A 208 -16.72 1.85 14.16
C ILE A 208 -15.25 1.55 13.84
N ARG A 209 -14.39 1.51 14.87
CA ARG A 209 -12.97 1.18 14.72
C ARG A 209 -12.67 -0.15 15.41
N TYR A 210 -12.03 -1.05 14.67
CA TYR A 210 -11.58 -2.35 15.15
C TYR A 210 -10.11 -2.56 14.84
N ARG A 211 -9.48 -3.55 15.49
CA ARG A 211 -8.03 -3.80 15.38
C ARG A 211 -7.65 -4.51 14.08
N THR A 212 -8.48 -5.44 13.62
CA THR A 212 -8.22 -6.28 12.45
C THR A 212 -9.45 -6.37 11.55
N ASN A 213 -9.24 -6.49 10.23
CA ASN A 213 -10.34 -6.57 9.26
C ASN A 213 -11.25 -7.78 9.45
N ALA A 214 -10.78 -8.85 10.11
CA ALA A 214 -11.61 -10.02 10.40
C ALA A 214 -12.78 -9.68 11.33
N GLN A 215 -12.62 -8.68 12.20
CA GLN A 215 -13.67 -8.24 13.12
C GLN A 215 -14.81 -7.51 12.42
N SER A 216 -14.64 -7.05 11.17
CA SER A 216 -15.70 -6.31 10.47
C SER A 216 -16.95 -7.16 10.27
N HIS A 217 -16.79 -8.47 10.11
CA HIS A 217 -17.87 -9.38 9.70
C HIS A 217 -19.07 -9.35 10.66
N GLU A 218 -18.82 -9.43 11.98
CA GLU A 218 -19.86 -9.41 13.00
C GLU A 218 -20.63 -8.08 13.00
N PHE A 219 -19.92 -6.95 12.89
CA PHE A 219 -20.54 -5.62 12.77
C PHE A 219 -21.34 -5.47 11.48
N GLU A 220 -20.83 -5.96 10.35
CA GLU A 220 -21.57 -5.95 9.08
C GLU A 220 -22.91 -6.68 9.22
N GLN A 221 -22.91 -7.88 9.81
CA GLN A 221 -24.13 -8.67 9.98
C GLN A 221 -25.13 -7.98 10.92
N ALA A 222 -24.66 -7.43 12.04
CA ALA A 222 -25.52 -6.71 12.99
C ALA A 222 -26.14 -5.43 12.37
N LEU A 223 -25.35 -4.67 11.60
CA LEU A 223 -25.84 -3.47 10.90
C LEU A 223 -26.82 -3.81 9.78
N MET A 224 -26.57 -4.88 9.01
CA MET A 224 -27.51 -5.39 8.00
C MET A 224 -28.84 -5.80 8.63
N ASN A 225 -28.81 -6.60 9.71
CA ASN A 225 -30.02 -7.05 10.42
C ASN A 225 -30.82 -5.87 10.99
N SER A 226 -30.13 -4.79 11.36
CA SER A 226 -30.73 -3.55 11.86
C SER A 226 -31.15 -2.57 10.77
N SER A 227 -30.99 -2.91 9.49
CA SER A 227 -31.23 -2.02 8.34
C SER A 227 -30.46 -0.68 8.39
N ILE A 228 -29.28 -0.66 9.01
CA ILE A 228 -28.43 0.52 9.11
C ILE A 228 -27.50 0.59 7.90
N LYS A 229 -27.54 1.70 7.16
CA LYS A 229 -26.62 1.94 6.04
C LYS A 229 -25.21 2.12 6.58
N TYR A 230 -24.25 1.38 6.02
CA TYR A 230 -22.86 1.43 6.44
C TYR A 230 -21.90 1.37 5.25
N ARG A 231 -20.67 1.80 5.48
CA ARG A 231 -19.58 1.75 4.48
C ARG A 231 -18.32 1.19 5.12
N ILE A 232 -17.75 0.14 4.51
CA ILE A 232 -16.49 -0.45 4.97
C ILE A 232 -15.34 0.15 4.19
N TYR A 233 -14.32 0.59 4.91
CA TYR A 233 -13.04 0.96 4.34
C TYR A 233 -12.09 -0.25 4.40
N GLY A 234 -11.55 -0.66 3.25
CA GLY A 234 -10.44 -1.64 3.18
C GLY A 234 -10.77 -3.11 2.90
N LYS A 235 -12.03 -3.49 2.58
CA LYS A 235 -12.41 -4.91 2.32
C LYS A 235 -11.88 -5.46 0.99
N ILE A 236 -12.21 -4.82 -0.13
CA ILE A 236 -11.63 -5.13 -1.46
C ILE A 236 -11.16 -3.80 -2.04
N LYS A 237 -9.85 -3.63 -2.20
CA LYS A 237 -9.32 -2.44 -2.87
C LYS A 237 -9.89 -2.41 -4.29
N PHE A 238 -10.35 -1.25 -4.77
CA PHE A 238 -10.95 -1.10 -6.10
C PHE A 238 -10.10 -1.76 -7.21
N TYR A 239 -8.79 -1.50 -7.21
CA TYR A 239 -7.82 -2.08 -8.16
C TYR A 239 -7.56 -3.59 -7.98
N GLN A 240 -8.09 -4.22 -6.92
CA GLN A 240 -7.96 -5.67 -6.73
C GLN A 240 -9.06 -6.46 -7.44
N ARG A 241 -10.17 -5.82 -7.80
CA ARG A 241 -11.32 -6.43 -8.47
C ARG A 241 -10.92 -7.01 -9.83
N THR A 242 -11.50 -8.17 -10.18
CA THR A 242 -11.07 -8.93 -11.36
C THR A 242 -11.34 -8.18 -12.66
N GLU A 243 -12.50 -7.55 -12.76
CA GLU A 243 -12.93 -6.71 -13.88
C GLU A 243 -12.00 -5.50 -14.07
N ILE A 244 -11.64 -4.82 -12.98
CA ILE A 244 -10.74 -3.66 -13.02
C ILE A 244 -9.34 -4.07 -13.47
N LYS A 245 -8.80 -5.16 -12.91
CA LYS A 245 -7.48 -5.67 -13.34
C LYS A 245 -7.48 -6.16 -14.80
N ASN A 246 -8.57 -6.74 -15.27
CA ASN A 246 -8.68 -7.19 -16.66
C ASN A 246 -8.69 -5.98 -17.60
N ALA A 247 -9.53 -4.98 -17.32
CA ALA A 247 -9.58 -3.74 -18.09
C ALA A 247 -8.21 -3.02 -18.11
N LEU A 248 -7.54 -2.92 -16.96
CA LEU A 248 -6.19 -2.36 -16.89
C LEU A 248 -5.18 -3.16 -17.70
N ALA A 249 -5.26 -4.50 -17.69
CA ALA A 249 -4.35 -5.32 -18.47
C ALA A 249 -4.49 -5.11 -19.99
N TYR A 250 -5.69 -4.84 -20.49
CA TYR A 250 -5.87 -4.39 -21.89
C TYR A 250 -5.13 -3.08 -22.16
N VAL A 251 -5.35 -2.05 -21.32
CA VAL A 251 -4.68 -0.75 -21.46
C VAL A 251 -3.15 -0.89 -21.39
N HIS A 252 -2.65 -1.71 -20.47
CA HIS A 252 -1.22 -1.99 -20.34
C HIS A 252 -0.64 -2.64 -21.60
N LEU A 253 -1.36 -3.57 -22.25
CA LEU A 253 -0.87 -4.22 -23.46
C LEU A 253 -0.85 -3.26 -24.67
N ILE A 254 -1.85 -2.37 -24.76
CA ILE A 254 -1.90 -1.31 -25.79
C ILE A 254 -0.71 -0.36 -25.63
N GLN A 255 -0.39 0.03 -24.40
CA GLN A 255 0.74 0.93 -24.12
C GLN A 255 2.10 0.22 -24.23
N ASN A 256 2.17 -1.05 -23.84
CA ASN A 256 3.39 -1.84 -23.78
C ASN A 256 3.15 -3.27 -24.27
N GLU A 257 3.43 -3.50 -25.55
CA GLU A 257 3.37 -4.81 -26.21
C GLU A 257 4.31 -5.88 -25.60
N ASN A 258 5.22 -5.48 -24.72
CA ASN A 258 6.13 -6.40 -24.04
C ASN A 258 5.61 -6.90 -22.68
N ASP A 259 4.42 -6.46 -22.22
CA ASP A 259 3.88 -6.91 -20.94
C ASP A 259 3.28 -8.32 -21.02
N ASN A 260 4.11 -9.30 -20.71
CA ASN A 260 3.74 -10.71 -20.71
C ASN A 260 2.70 -11.08 -19.63
N ASP A 261 2.65 -10.35 -18.50
CA ASP A 261 1.69 -10.63 -17.43
C ASP A 261 0.30 -10.11 -17.79
N ALA A 262 0.24 -8.91 -18.37
CA ALA A 262 -0.99 -8.34 -18.90
C ALA A 262 -1.57 -9.25 -19.99
N PHE A 263 -0.74 -9.68 -20.94
CA PHE A 263 -1.13 -10.60 -22.00
C PHE A 263 -1.68 -11.93 -21.45
N ARG A 264 -0.97 -12.58 -20.52
CA ARG A 264 -1.42 -13.84 -19.90
C ARG A 264 -2.75 -13.70 -19.17
N ARG A 265 -3.05 -12.52 -18.64
CA ARG A 265 -4.30 -12.24 -17.92
C ARG A 265 -5.48 -12.14 -18.88
N ILE A 266 -5.33 -11.47 -20.01
CA ILE A 266 -6.43 -11.13 -20.92
C ILE A 266 -6.59 -12.09 -22.09
N ILE A 267 -5.58 -12.90 -22.42
CA ILE A 267 -5.61 -13.82 -23.56
C ILE A 267 -6.83 -14.77 -23.57
N ASN A 268 -7.40 -15.08 -22.40
CA ASN A 268 -8.60 -15.91 -22.29
C ASN A 268 -9.75 -15.18 -21.56
N PHE A 269 -9.73 -13.85 -21.56
CA PHE A 269 -10.81 -13.01 -21.04
C PHE A 269 -11.17 -11.93 -22.07
N PRO A 270 -12.32 -12.03 -22.78
CA PRO A 270 -13.38 -13.05 -22.66
C PRO A 270 -12.92 -14.47 -23.06
N PRO A 271 -13.66 -15.54 -22.71
CA PRO A 271 -13.22 -16.92 -22.97
C PRO A 271 -13.06 -17.18 -24.47
N HIS A 272 -11.82 -17.44 -24.90
CA HIS A 272 -11.45 -17.69 -26.30
C HIS A 272 -11.02 -19.15 -26.53
N SER A 273 -11.30 -20.04 -25.57
CA SER A 273 -10.92 -21.46 -25.61
C SER A 273 -9.40 -21.68 -25.77
N ILE A 274 -8.59 -20.80 -25.17
CA ILE A 274 -7.13 -20.90 -25.17
C ILE A 274 -6.68 -21.66 -23.91
N GLY A 275 -6.34 -22.93 -24.10
CA GLY A 275 -5.89 -23.81 -23.02
C GLY A 275 -4.42 -23.66 -22.64
N LYS A 276 -4.04 -24.23 -21.49
CA LYS A 276 -2.67 -24.22 -20.94
C LYS A 276 -1.60 -24.76 -21.91
N THR A 277 -1.95 -25.77 -22.72
CA THR A 277 -1.04 -26.35 -23.72
C THR A 277 -0.66 -25.34 -24.81
N THR A 278 -1.61 -24.52 -25.26
CA THR A 278 -1.38 -23.47 -26.25
C THR A 278 -0.53 -22.35 -25.66
N LEU A 279 -0.82 -21.93 -24.42
CA LEU A 279 -0.01 -20.94 -23.69
C LEU A 279 1.44 -21.40 -23.49
N ASN A 280 1.67 -22.68 -23.20
CA ASN A 280 3.01 -23.23 -23.07
C ASN A 280 3.76 -23.25 -24.41
N LYS A 281 3.07 -23.57 -25.52
CA LYS A 281 3.65 -23.49 -26.87
C LYS A 281 4.08 -22.05 -27.21
N ILE A 282 3.18 -21.08 -27.01
CA ILE A 282 3.47 -19.65 -27.21
C ILE A 282 4.64 -19.22 -26.32
N GLY A 283 4.64 -19.63 -25.04
CA GLY A 283 5.71 -19.31 -24.11
C GLY A 283 7.07 -19.88 -24.49
N ASN A 284 7.12 -21.13 -24.98
CA ASN A 284 8.36 -21.74 -25.43
C ASN A 284 8.86 -21.14 -26.75
N GLY A 285 7.95 -20.87 -27.69
CA GLY A 285 8.28 -20.21 -28.95
C GLY A 285 8.79 -18.77 -28.75
N ALA A 286 8.15 -18.00 -27.87
CA ALA A 286 8.58 -16.65 -27.51
C ALA A 286 9.98 -16.65 -26.87
N LYS A 287 10.28 -17.63 -26.00
CA LYS A 287 11.62 -17.83 -25.44
C LYS A 287 12.66 -18.14 -26.51
N GLY A 288 12.36 -19.04 -27.44
CA GLY A 288 13.28 -19.41 -28.53
C GLY A 288 13.59 -18.25 -29.47
N LYS A 289 12.62 -17.36 -29.71
CA LYS A 289 12.78 -16.16 -30.55
C LYS A 289 13.17 -14.90 -29.78
N HIS A 290 13.42 -14.99 -28.46
CA HIS A 290 13.75 -13.85 -27.59
C HIS A 290 12.79 -12.64 -27.71
N CYS A 291 11.50 -12.87 -27.91
CA CYS A 291 10.48 -11.83 -28.07
C CYS A 291 9.38 -11.93 -27.00
N SER A 292 8.51 -10.91 -26.89
CA SER A 292 7.36 -10.95 -25.99
C SER A 292 6.30 -11.97 -26.45
N LEU A 293 5.42 -12.39 -25.55
CA LEU A 293 4.32 -13.31 -25.90
C LEU A 293 3.41 -12.72 -26.99
N PHE A 294 3.13 -11.41 -26.91
CA PHE A 294 2.29 -10.72 -27.88
C PHE A 294 2.98 -10.60 -29.26
N GLN A 295 4.25 -10.21 -29.27
CA GLN A 295 5.05 -10.17 -30.51
C GLN A 295 5.16 -11.55 -31.16
N TYR A 296 5.38 -12.60 -30.36
CA TYR A 296 5.41 -13.96 -30.86
C TYR A 296 4.10 -14.34 -31.55
N VAL A 297 2.94 -14.00 -30.98
CA VAL A 297 1.64 -14.30 -31.60
C VAL A 297 1.44 -13.52 -32.91
N LYS A 298 1.92 -12.28 -33.01
CA LYS A 298 1.94 -11.53 -34.28
C LYS A 298 2.76 -12.29 -35.35
N LEU A 299 3.93 -12.81 -34.98
CA LEU A 299 4.89 -13.44 -35.89
C LEU A 299 4.59 -14.90 -36.24
N ASP A 300 3.96 -15.66 -35.35
CA ASP A 300 3.86 -17.12 -35.47
C ASP A 300 2.77 -17.57 -36.45
N SER A 301 3.12 -17.88 -37.70
CA SER A 301 2.19 -18.38 -38.74
C SER A 301 1.46 -19.70 -38.42
N SER A 302 1.87 -20.44 -37.38
CA SER A 302 1.26 -21.73 -37.03
C SER A 302 -0.04 -21.64 -36.22
N LEU A 303 -0.35 -20.48 -35.64
CA LEU A 303 -1.64 -20.21 -35.00
C LEU A 303 -2.72 -19.99 -36.07
N SER A 304 -3.85 -20.67 -35.95
CA SER A 304 -4.96 -20.52 -36.90
C SER A 304 -5.39 -19.06 -37.03
N LYS A 305 -5.74 -18.62 -38.24
CA LYS A 305 -6.15 -17.23 -38.53
C LYS A 305 -7.26 -16.74 -37.58
N GLN A 306 -8.22 -17.60 -37.23
CA GLN A 306 -9.27 -17.30 -36.25
C GLN A 306 -8.71 -17.04 -34.85
N LYS A 307 -7.79 -17.88 -34.36
CA LYS A 307 -7.16 -17.70 -33.03
C LYS A 307 -6.27 -16.47 -33.01
N LYS A 308 -5.54 -16.19 -34.09
CA LYS A 308 -4.79 -14.94 -34.23
C LYS A 308 -5.69 -13.71 -34.22
N PHE A 309 -6.80 -13.74 -34.97
CA PHE A 309 -7.74 -12.64 -35.04
C PHE A 309 -8.38 -12.35 -33.68
N LEU A 310 -8.78 -13.39 -32.94
CA LEU A 310 -9.27 -13.27 -31.56
C LEU A 310 -8.23 -12.69 -30.59
N ILE A 311 -6.94 -12.99 -30.79
CA ILE A 311 -5.85 -12.44 -29.97
C ILE A 311 -5.42 -11.03 -30.40
N LEU A 312 -5.63 -10.66 -31.66
CA LEU A 312 -5.27 -9.33 -32.23
C LEU A 312 -6.42 -8.31 -32.16
N LEU A 313 -7.63 -8.74 -31.82
CA LEU A 313 -8.75 -7.86 -31.45
C LEU A 313 -8.59 -7.25 -30.03
N ILE A 314 -7.60 -7.75 -29.27
CA ILE A 314 -7.14 -7.26 -27.97
C ILE A 314 -6.17 -6.09 -28.22
#